data_AF-A0A535CSF5-F1
#
_entry.id   AF-A0A535CSF5-F1
#
_cell.length_a   1.000
_cell.length_b   1.000
_cell.length_c   1.000
_cell.angle_alpha   90.00
_cell.angle_beta   90.00
_cell.angle_gamma   90.00
#
_symmetry.space_group_name_H-M   'P 1'
#
loop_
_entity.id
_entity.type
_entity.pdbx_description
1 polymer ?
#
loop_
_entity_poly.entity_id
_entity_poly.type
_entity_poly.pdbx_seq_one_letter_code
_entity_poly.pdbx_strand_id
1 'polypeptide(L)' 'QRPWQGLNDVEYETLEYVDWFNHRRLHGEIGMLPPAEFEASHQAASTVMAA' A
#
# COMPACT_ATOMS: atom_id res chain seq x y z
N GLN A 1 -14.44 15.74 9.92
CA GLN A 1 -13.49 14.98 10.74
C GLN A 1 -14.27 14.32 11.85
N ARG A 2 -14.23 12.98 11.99
CA ARG A 2 -14.73 12.33 13.20
C ARG A 2 -13.72 12.63 14.31
N PRO A 3 -14.12 13.15 15.48
CA PRO A 3 -13.19 13.35 16.57
C PRO A 3 -12.68 11.98 17.06
N TRP A 4 -11.36 11.81 17.06
CA TRP A 4 -10.72 10.59 17.56
C TRP A 4 -10.86 10.56 19.08
N GLN A 5 -11.43 9.47 19.62
CA GLN A 5 -11.76 9.30 21.02
C GLN A 5 -10.69 8.53 21.80
N GLY A 6 -9.73 7.92 21.11
CA GLY A 6 -8.63 7.19 21.73
C GLY A 6 -7.73 6.52 20.71
N LEU A 7 -6.77 5.73 21.23
CA LEU A 7 -5.76 5.04 20.41
C LEU A 7 -6.38 4.11 19.36
N ASN A 8 -7.47 3.42 19.70
CA ASN A 8 -8.14 2.49 18.80
C ASN A 8 -8.65 3.17 17.52
N ASP A 9 -9.14 4.41 17.62
CA ASP A 9 -9.60 5.17 16.45
C ASP A 9 -8.42 5.52 15.53
N VAL A 10 -7.28 5.89 16.13
CA VAL A 10 -6.05 6.19 15.39
C VAL A 10 -5.52 4.96 14.68
N GLU A 11 -5.52 3.81 15.38
CA GLU A 11 -5.08 2.53 14.82
C GLU A 11 -5.96 2.14 13.63
N TYR A 12 -7.29 2.25 13.78
CA TYR A 12 -8.22 1.93 12.70
C TYR A 12 -8.02 2.82 11.47
N GLU A 13 -7.97 4.15 11.66
CA GLU A 13 -7.76 5.10 10.56
C GLU A 13 -6.39 4.89 9.90
N THR A 14 -5.37 4.51 10.68
CA THR A 14 -4.04 4.17 10.14
C THR A 14 -4.10 2.89 9.30
N LEU A 15 -4.81 1.85 9.75
CA LEU A 15 -4.99 0.61 8.98
C LEU A 15 -5.74 0.88 7.67
N GLU A 16 -6.80 1.70 7.69
CA GLU A 16 -7.53 2.08 6.48
C GLU A 16 -6.64 2.87 5.51
N TYR A 17 -5.83 3.80 6.02
CA TYR A 17 -4.89 4.56 5.20
C TYR A 17 -3.84 3.66 4.55
N VAL A 18 -3.25 2.74 5.31
CA VAL A 18 -2.25 1.79 4.81
C VAL A 18 -2.84 0.88 3.73
N ASP A 19 -4.04 0.36 3.94
CA ASP A 19 -4.73 -0.45 2.94
C ASP A 19 -5.00 0.34 1.66
N TRP A 20 -5.57 1.54 1.78
CA TRP A 20 -5.82 2.40 0.62
C TRP A 20 -4.52 2.71 -0.13
N PHE A 21 -3.46 3.10 0.58
CA PHE A 21 -2.20 3.48 -0.03
C PHE A 21 -1.56 2.31 -0.79
N ASN A 22 -1.52 1.11 -0.18
CA ASN A 22 -0.83 -0.03 -0.77
C ASN A 22 -1.64 -0.75 -1.85
N HIS A 23 -2.97 -0.85 -1.69
CA HIS A 23 -3.80 -1.72 -2.52
C HIS A 23 -4.75 -0.98 -3.45
N ARG A 24 -4.97 0.32 -3.29
CA ARG A 24 -6.00 1.06 -4.05
C ARG A 24 -5.48 2.33 -4.72
N ARG A 25 -4.48 3.00 -4.14
CA ARG A 25 -3.93 4.24 -4.67
C ARG A 25 -3.08 3.98 -5.90
N LEU A 26 -3.47 4.54 -7.05
CA LEU A 26 -2.63 4.56 -8.24
C LEU A 26 -1.49 5.57 -8.07
N HIS A 27 -0.25 5.14 -8.29
CA HIS A 27 0.94 5.95 -8.05
C HIS A 27 1.72 6.23 -9.35
N GLY A 28 1.79 7.51 -9.74
CA GLY A 28 2.34 7.91 -11.05
C GLY A 28 3.80 7.53 -11.28
N GLU A 29 4.66 7.67 -10.27
CA GLU A 29 6.10 7.33 -10.39
C GLU A 29 6.37 5.85 -10.66
N ILE A 30 5.43 4.95 -10.32
CA ILE A 30 5.55 3.50 -10.53
C ILE A 30 4.58 3.02 -11.61
N GLY A 31 4.22 3.90 -12.56
CA GLY A 31 3.44 3.53 -13.74
C GLY A 31 1.93 3.46 -13.51
N MET A 32 1.41 4.22 -12.54
CA MET A 32 -0.02 4.25 -12.20
C MET A 32 -0.56 2.89 -11.71
N LEU A 33 0.26 2.14 -10.98
CA LEU A 33 -0.14 0.91 -10.29
C LEU A 33 -0.30 1.15 -8.79
N PRO A 34 -1.10 0.32 -8.09
CA PRO A 34 -1.00 0.17 -6.65
C PRO A 34 0.42 -0.27 -6.24
N PRO A 35 1.00 0.29 -5.17
CA PRO A 35 2.33 -0.09 -4.69
C PRO A 35 2.51 -1.61 -4.49
N ALA A 36 1.51 -2.31 -3.94
CA ALA A 36 1.59 -3.74 -3.72
C ALA A 36 1.67 -4.55 -5.04
N GLU A 37 0.99 -4.11 -6.09
CA GLU A 37 1.07 -4.76 -7.41
C GLU A 37 2.43 -4.54 -8.06
N PHE A 38 2.95 -3.32 -7.96
CA PHE A 38 4.30 -3.01 -8.44
C PHE A 38 5.35 -3.86 -7.72
N GLU A 39 5.29 -3.95 -6.39
CA GLU A 39 6.23 -4.76 -5.62
C GLU A 39 6.13 -6.25 -5.99
N ALA A 40 4.92 -6.80 -6.13
CA ALA A 40 4.75 -8.19 -6.56
C ALA A 40 5.42 -8.47 -7.91
N SER A 41 5.29 -7.55 -8.87
CA SER A 41 5.95 -7.66 -10.17
C SER A 41 7.49 -7.57 -10.07
N HIS A 42 8.00 -6.66 -9.23
CA HIS A 42 9.42 -6.48 -9.01
C HIS A 42 10.08 -7.69 -8.32
N GLN A 43 9.40 -8.28 -7.33
CA GLN A 43 9.85 -9.48 -6.63
C GLN A 43 9.88 -10.70 -7.57
N ALA A 44 8.86 -10.84 -8.41
CA ALA A 44 8.80 -11.91 -9.42
C ALA A 44 9.96 -11.79 -10.43
N ALA A 45 10.21 -10.58 -10.95
CA ALA A 45 11.34 -10.33 -11.84
C ALA A 45 12.70 -10.59 -11.17
N SER A 46 12.86 -10.16 -9.92
CA SER A 46 14.10 -10.38 -9.15
C SER A 46 14.36 -11.87 -8.89
N THR A 47 13.29 -12.63 -8.60
CA THR A 47 13.37 -14.08 -8.39
C THR A 47 13.76 -14.80 -9.68
N VAL A 48 13.23 -14.39 -10.83
CA VAL A 48 13.56 -14.96 -12.15
C VAL A 48 15.01 -14.65 -12.55
N MET A 49 15.55 -13.48 -12.20
CA MET A 49 16.95 -13.14 -12.48
C MET A 49 17.96 -13.84 -11.55
N ALA A 50 17.53 -14.32 -10.39
CA ALA A 50 18.38 -15.01 -9.42
C ALA A 50 18.45 -16.53 -9.61
N ALA A 51 17.66 -17.09 -10.53
CA ALA A 51 17.59 -18.52 -10.87
C ALA A 51 18.35 -18.83 -12.15
#